data_AF-A0AA34XJX7-F1
#
_entry.id   AF-A0AA34XJX7-F1
#
_cell.length_a   1.000
_cell.length_b   1.000
_cell.length_c   1.000
_cell.angle_alpha   90.00
_cell.angle_beta   90.00
_cell.angle_gamma   90.00
#
_symmetry.space_group_name_H-M   'P 1'
#
loop_
_entity.id
_entity.type
_entity.pdbx_description
1 polymer ?
#
loop_
_entity_poly.entity_id
_entity_poly.type
_entity_poly.pdbx_seq_one_letter_code
_entity_poly.pdbx_strand_id
1 'polypeptide(L)'
;MSQLEKLKALQESKSKTANLSLFNNLVVIDVGIKPTQHFPKLKDEFGNKVKDENGKDKRSETSDGYTYTFTEFGTGKMVKVVLPQEQKIELLGSYVVVGFGYDIKSANMIFIEQKAKIAEYR
;
A
#
# COMPACT_ATOMS: atom_id res chain seq x y z
N MET A 1 -14.85 5.48 -30.64
CA MET A 1 -13.40 5.34 -30.36
C MET A 1 -12.73 4.57 -31.48
N SER A 2 -11.67 5.15 -32.05
CA SER A 2 -10.80 4.58 -33.08
C SER A 2 -9.87 3.51 -32.49
N GLN A 3 -9.48 2.53 -33.32
CA GLN A 3 -8.51 1.48 -32.96
C GLN A 3 -7.17 2.07 -32.49
N LEU A 4 -6.78 3.23 -33.03
CA LEU A 4 -5.55 3.92 -32.66
C LEU A 4 -5.59 4.47 -31.23
N GLU A 5 -6.77 4.92 -30.77
CA GLU A 5 -6.99 5.39 -29.39
C GLU A 5 -6.94 4.22 -28.40
N LYS A 6 -7.53 3.07 -28.77
CA LYS A 6 -7.44 1.84 -27.98
C LYS A 6 -6.00 1.34 -27.84
N LEU A 7 -5.20 1.44 -28.91
CA LEU A 7 -3.79 1.02 -28.89
C LEU A 7 -2.91 1.98 -28.05
N LYS A 8 -3.15 3.29 -28.11
CA LYS A 8 -2.48 4.26 -27.23
C LYS A 8 -2.82 4.02 -25.76
N ALA A 9 -4.10 3.80 -25.44
CA ALA A 9 -4.53 3.46 -24.09
C ALA A 9 -3.91 2.14 -23.58
N LEU A 10 -3.76 1.14 -24.47
CA LEU A 10 -3.09 -0.13 -24.15
C LEU A 10 -1.58 0.06 -23.90
N GLN A 11 -0.92 0.91 -24.70
CA GLN A 11 0.50 1.23 -24.53
C GLN A 11 0.76 1.97 -23.20
N GLU A 12 -0.10 2.92 -22.87
CA GLU A 12 -0.02 3.66 -21.60
C GLU A 12 -0.36 2.80 -20.38
N SER A 13 -1.32 1.89 -20.47
CA SER A 13 -1.64 0.98 -19.36
C SER A 13 -0.54 -0.04 -19.08
N LYS A 14 0.16 -0.52 -20.12
CA LYS A 14 1.30 -1.44 -19.96
C LYS A 14 2.53 -0.77 -19.30
N SER A 15 2.74 0.53 -19.48
CA SER A 15 3.84 1.25 -18.81
C SER A 15 3.50 1.70 -17.38
N LYS A 16 2.21 1.67 -17.00
CA LYS A 16 1.68 2.19 -15.73
C LYS A 16 1.33 1.09 -14.71
N THR A 17 1.87 -0.12 -14.83
CA THR A 17 1.95 -1.00 -13.65
C THR A 17 2.99 -0.35 -12.74
N ALA A 18 2.52 0.39 -11.72
CA ALA A 18 3.39 1.03 -10.75
C ALA A 18 4.46 0.03 -10.28
N ASN A 19 5.74 0.46 -10.23
CA ASN A 19 6.91 -0.31 -9.81
C ASN A 19 6.80 -0.77 -8.34
N LEU A 20 5.79 -1.55 -8.03
CA LEU A 20 5.59 -2.15 -6.73
C LEU A 20 6.62 -3.25 -6.57
N SER A 21 7.41 -3.13 -5.52
CA SER A 21 8.32 -4.18 -5.11
C SER A 21 7.54 -5.23 -4.34
N LEU A 22 7.85 -6.50 -4.60
CA LEU A 22 7.39 -7.59 -3.75
C LEU A 22 8.26 -7.60 -2.50
N PHE A 23 7.65 -7.36 -1.35
CA PHE A 23 8.25 -7.61 -0.06
C PHE A 23 7.87 -9.02 0.36
N ASN A 24 8.88 -9.87 0.53
CA ASN A 24 8.72 -11.24 0.99
C ASN A 24 9.52 -11.40 2.28
N ASN A 25 8.89 -11.93 3.32
CA ASN A 25 9.47 -12.11 4.65
C ASN A 25 9.93 -10.82 5.36
N LEU A 26 9.16 -9.73 5.26
CA LEU A 26 9.45 -8.50 6.00
C LEU A 26 9.07 -8.70 7.47
N VAL A 27 10.07 -8.78 8.36
CA VAL A 27 9.85 -8.96 9.81
C VAL A 27 9.60 -7.61 10.47
N VAL A 28 8.50 -7.49 11.19
CA VAL A 28 8.05 -6.24 11.81
C VAL A 28 7.60 -6.45 13.24
N ILE A 29 7.72 -5.42 14.07
CA ILE A 29 7.27 -5.39 15.47
C ILE A 29 6.16 -4.36 15.62
N ASP A 30 5.07 -4.72 16.29
CA ASP A 30 4.08 -3.74 16.72
C ASP A 30 4.59 -2.92 17.90
N VAL A 31 4.46 -1.60 17.82
CA VAL A 31 4.91 -0.67 18.86
C VAL A 31 3.76 0.15 19.44
N GLY A 32 2.53 -0.38 19.36
CA GLY A 32 1.33 0.22 19.98
C GLY A 32 0.67 1.33 19.16
N ILE A 33 0.89 1.37 17.84
CA ILE A 33 0.26 2.36 16.96
C ILE A 33 -1.11 1.84 16.55
N LYS A 34 -2.18 2.57 16.93
CA LYS A 34 -3.54 2.19 16.58
C LYS A 34 -3.76 2.19 15.05
N PRO A 35 -4.41 1.16 14.48
CA PRO A 35 -4.74 1.13 13.06
C PRO A 35 -5.68 2.27 12.69
N THR A 36 -5.57 2.76 11.45
CA THR A 36 -6.46 3.81 10.91
C THR A 36 -7.16 3.29 9.66
N GLN A 37 -8.41 3.69 9.42
CA GLN A 37 -9.10 3.36 8.18
C GLN A 37 -8.29 3.79 6.95
N HIS A 38 -8.15 2.89 5.99
CA HIS A 38 -7.51 3.17 4.72
C HIS A 38 -8.55 3.63 3.70
N PHE A 39 -8.23 4.70 2.99
CA PHE A 39 -9.05 5.26 1.93
C PHE A 39 -8.22 5.28 0.64
N PRO A 40 -8.53 4.41 -0.32
CA PRO A 40 -7.71 4.24 -1.51
C PRO A 40 -7.75 5.51 -2.37
N LYS A 41 -6.68 5.73 -3.15
CA LYS A 41 -6.65 6.80 -4.14
C LYS A 41 -7.61 6.45 -5.28
N LEU A 42 -8.45 7.41 -5.68
CA LEU A 42 -9.35 7.23 -6.81
C LEU A 42 -8.55 7.17 -8.10
N LYS A 43 -8.97 6.27 -8.98
CA LYS A 43 -8.42 6.11 -10.32
C LYS A 43 -9.51 6.37 -11.35
N ASP A 44 -9.13 6.99 -12.46
CA ASP A 44 -10.00 7.14 -13.63
C ASP A 44 -10.16 5.78 -14.35
N GLU A 45 -11.00 5.76 -15.39
CA GLU A 45 -11.24 4.56 -16.22
C GLU A 45 -9.98 4.03 -16.91
N PHE A 46 -8.93 4.85 -17.00
CA PHE A 46 -7.63 4.52 -17.59
C PHE A 46 -6.59 4.12 -16.53
N GLY A 47 -6.97 4.07 -15.25
CA GLY A 47 -6.11 3.70 -14.14
C GLY A 47 -5.19 4.81 -13.61
N ASN A 48 -5.32 6.05 -14.09
CA ASN A 48 -4.55 7.19 -13.58
C ASN A 48 -5.19 7.73 -12.29
N LYS A 49 -4.35 8.22 -11.38
CA LYS A 49 -4.82 8.83 -10.13
C LYS A 49 -5.60 10.11 -10.45
N VAL A 50 -6.83 10.19 -9.97
CA VAL A 50 -7.64 11.41 -10.08
C VAL A 50 -7.07 12.45 -9.12
N LYS A 51 -6.90 13.68 -9.58
CA LYS A 51 -6.44 14.80 -8.77
C LYS A 51 -7.60 15.72 -8.38
N ASP A 52 -7.50 16.34 -7.22
CA ASP A 52 -8.39 17.43 -6.80
C ASP A 52 -7.99 18.76 -7.47
N GLU A 53 -8.77 19.81 -7.19
CA GLU A 53 -8.57 21.16 -7.71
C GLU A 53 -7.21 21.77 -7.31
N ASN A 54 -6.59 21.24 -6.24
CA ASN A 54 -5.28 21.67 -5.76
C ASN A 54 -4.14 20.78 -6.27
N GLY A 55 -4.43 19.84 -7.17
CA GLY A 55 -3.45 18.92 -7.76
C GLY A 55 -3.03 17.75 -6.87
N LYS A 56 -3.71 17.50 -5.74
CA LYS A 56 -3.46 16.36 -4.85
C LYS A 56 -4.28 15.14 -5.26
N ASP A 57 -3.75 13.94 -5.01
CA ASP A 57 -4.46 12.69 -5.31
C ASP A 57 -5.77 12.61 -4.49
N LYS A 58 -6.90 12.53 -5.18
CA LYS A 58 -8.23 12.38 -4.56
C LYS A 58 -8.35 10.97 -3.97
N ARG A 59 -8.95 10.87 -2.79
CA ARG A 59 -9.20 9.59 -2.10
C ARG A 59 -10.68 9.25 -2.15
N SER A 60 -10.97 7.95 -2.10
CA SER A 60 -12.32 7.42 -1.94
C SER A 60 -12.89 7.84 -0.59
N GLU A 61 -14.20 8.10 -0.54
CA GLU A 61 -14.93 8.27 0.72
C GLU A 61 -15.27 6.93 1.37
N THR A 62 -15.23 5.84 0.59
CA THR A 62 -15.41 4.48 1.08
C THR A 62 -14.05 3.89 1.45
N SER A 63 -13.95 3.38 2.67
CA SER A 63 -12.78 2.64 3.14
C SER A 63 -12.72 1.24 2.53
N ASP A 64 -11.51 0.78 2.20
CA ASP A 64 -11.24 -0.57 1.68
C ASP A 64 -10.45 -1.45 2.66
N GLY A 65 -10.24 -0.96 3.90
CA GLY A 65 -9.48 -1.68 4.92
C GLY A 65 -8.87 -0.77 5.98
N TYR A 66 -7.81 -1.27 6.62
CA TYR A 66 -7.12 -0.62 7.71
C TYR A 66 -5.62 -0.56 7.43
N THR A 67 -5.02 0.60 7.68
CA THR A 67 -3.56 0.78 7.67
C THR A 67 -3.01 0.52 9.06
N TYR A 68 -2.18 -0.51 9.18
CA TYR A 68 -1.37 -0.81 10.35
C TYR A 68 -0.01 -0.17 10.20
N THR A 69 0.60 0.26 11.32
CA THR A 69 1.95 0.81 11.33
C THR A 69 2.81 0.00 12.28
N PHE A 70 3.90 -0.53 11.75
CA PHE A 70 4.88 -1.31 12.48
C PHE A 70 6.27 -0.69 12.33
N THR A 71 7.23 -1.25 13.06
CA THR A 71 8.66 -0.99 12.88
C THR A 71 9.34 -2.21 12.29
N GLU A 72 10.10 -2.05 11.20
CA GLU A 72 10.93 -3.12 10.63
C GLU A 72 12.02 -3.52 11.62
N PHE A 73 12.14 -4.82 11.88
CA PHE A 73 13.17 -5.36 12.76
C PHE A 73 14.56 -5.15 12.16
N GLY A 74 15.51 -4.71 12.98
CA GLY A 74 16.92 -4.49 12.58
C GLY A 74 17.21 -3.14 11.94
N THR A 75 16.27 -2.53 11.21
CA THR A 75 16.49 -1.22 10.53
C THR A 75 15.75 -0.06 11.19
N GLY A 76 14.66 -0.34 11.91
CA GLY A 76 13.80 0.69 12.47
C GLY A 76 12.93 1.42 11.44
N LYS A 77 12.88 0.98 10.18
CA LYS A 77 12.01 1.60 9.16
C LYS A 77 10.54 1.55 9.60
N MET A 78 9.79 2.60 9.29
CA MET A 78 8.35 2.58 9.46
C MET A 78 7.73 1.69 8.39
N VAL A 79 6.94 0.69 8.77
CA VAL A 79 6.25 -0.20 7.82
C VAL A 79 4.76 0.02 7.94
N LYS A 80 4.14 0.54 6.89
CA LYS A 80 2.69 0.68 6.79
C LYS A 80 2.11 -0.41 5.93
N VAL A 81 1.10 -1.12 6.43
CA VAL A 81 0.50 -2.28 5.76
C VAL A 81 -1.01 -2.08 5.70
N VAL A 82 -1.58 -2.16 4.51
CA VAL A 82 -3.05 -2.11 4.31
C VAL A 82 -3.61 -3.52 4.34
N LEU A 83 -4.48 -3.81 5.30
CA LEU A 83 -5.22 -5.08 5.41
C LEU A 83 -6.71 -4.83 5.18
N PRO A 84 -7.43 -5.72 4.46
CA PRO A 84 -8.83 -5.50 4.09
C PRO A 84 -9.78 -5.57 5.28
N GLN A 85 -9.37 -6.18 6.39
CA GLN A 85 -10.16 -6.35 7.60
C GLN A 85 -9.33 -6.00 8.82
N GLU A 86 -10.00 -5.64 9.90
CA GLU A 86 -9.35 -5.44 11.18
C GLU A 86 -8.82 -6.79 11.71
N GLN A 87 -7.61 -6.79 12.25
CA GLN A 87 -6.95 -7.96 12.79
C GLN A 87 -6.42 -7.62 14.18
N LYS A 88 -6.53 -8.57 15.10
CA LYS A 88 -5.94 -8.44 16.42
C LYS A 88 -4.43 -8.53 16.28
N ILE A 89 -3.75 -7.41 16.53
CA ILE A 89 -2.30 -7.33 16.64
C ILE A 89 -1.95 -7.15 18.11
N GLU A 90 -0.99 -7.91 18.61
CA GLU A 90 -0.54 -7.86 19.99
C GLU A 90 0.59 -6.85 20.14
N LEU A 91 0.55 -6.08 21.22
CA LEU A 91 1.57 -5.09 21.55
C LEU A 91 2.93 -5.78 21.68
N LEU A 92 3.95 -5.26 21.00
CA LEU A 92 5.30 -5.84 20.89
C LEU A 92 5.34 -7.23 20.24
N GLY A 93 4.24 -7.65 19.62
CA GLY A 93 4.20 -8.87 18.81
C GLY A 93 5.09 -8.75 17.57
N SER A 94 5.76 -9.85 17.23
CA SER A 94 6.57 -9.99 16.03
C SER A 94 5.79 -10.66 14.91
N TYR A 95 5.84 -10.08 13.72
CA TYR A 95 5.08 -10.54 12.56
C TYR A 95 5.93 -10.59 11.31
N VAL A 96 5.55 -11.47 10.39
CA VAL A 96 6.06 -11.50 9.02
C VAL A 96 5.01 -10.96 8.07
N VAL A 97 5.42 -10.03 7.20
CA VAL A 97 4.56 -9.39 6.20
C VAL A 97 5.03 -9.76 4.80
N VAL A 98 4.07 -10.07 3.94
CA VAL A 98 4.27 -10.25 2.50
C VAL A 98 3.29 -9.38 1.73
N GLY A 99 3.71 -8.79 0.62
CA GLY A 99 2.83 -8.01 -0.24
C GLY A 99 3.56 -7.12 -1.23
N PHE A 100 2.79 -6.42 -2.05
CA PHE A 100 3.32 -5.47 -3.03
C PHE A 100 3.23 -4.05 -2.47
N GLY A 101 4.34 -3.32 -2.56
CA GLY A 101 4.45 -2.00 -1.96
C GLY A 101 5.57 -1.15 -2.54
N TYR A 102 5.88 -0.05 -1.84
CA TYR A 102 6.97 0.87 -2.18
C TYR A 102 7.94 1.01 -1.00
N ASP A 103 9.24 0.99 -1.30
CA ASP A 103 10.27 1.47 -0.36
C ASP A 103 10.47 2.97 -0.59
N ILE A 104 9.89 3.77 0.29
CA ILE A 104 9.93 5.24 0.24
C ILE A 104 11.12 5.71 1.07
N LYS A 105 12.31 5.62 0.46
CA LYS A 105 13.60 5.92 1.11
C LYS A 105 13.65 7.31 1.76
N SER A 106 13.08 8.33 1.12
CA SER A 106 13.06 9.70 1.65
C SER A 106 12.29 9.86 2.96
N ALA A 107 11.38 8.94 3.27
CA ALA A 107 10.58 8.93 4.49
C ALA A 107 11.00 7.81 5.47
N ASN A 108 12.08 7.08 5.17
CA ASN A 108 12.49 5.88 5.90
C ASN A 108 11.31 4.90 6.13
N MET A 109 10.49 4.70 5.10
CA MET A 109 9.21 4.02 5.21
C MET A 109 8.99 2.99 4.09
N ILE A 110 8.46 1.83 4.44
CA ILE A 110 7.92 0.84 3.51
C ILE A 110 6.39 0.94 3.56
N PHE A 111 5.72 1.02 2.41
CA PHE A 111 4.27 1.04 2.33
C PHE A 111 3.76 -0.12 1.47
N ILE A 112 3.11 -1.10 2.09
CA ILE A 112 2.55 -2.29 1.46
C ILE A 112 1.05 -2.07 1.29
N GLU A 113 0.63 -1.91 0.03
CA GLU A 113 -0.74 -1.49 -0.30
C GLU A 113 -1.55 -2.56 -1.04
N GLN A 114 -0.92 -3.59 -1.62
CA GLN A 114 -1.64 -4.62 -2.37
C GLN A 114 -1.26 -6.04 -1.95
N LYS A 115 -2.28 -6.89 -1.90
CA LYS A 115 -2.16 -8.33 -1.58
C LYS A 115 -1.36 -8.59 -0.30
N ALA A 116 -1.47 -7.67 0.66
CA ALA A 116 -0.78 -7.78 1.93
C ALA A 116 -1.32 -8.97 2.73
N LYS A 117 -0.41 -9.72 3.32
CA LYS A 117 -0.72 -10.73 4.34
C LYS A 117 0.25 -10.55 5.50
N ILE A 118 -0.25 -10.76 6.69
CA ILE A 118 0.52 -10.75 7.93
C ILE A 118 0.28 -12.06 8.66
N ALA A 119 1.33 -12.58 9.29
CA ALA A 119 1.26 -13.75 10.15
C ALA A 119 2.21 -13.54 11.33
N GLU A 120 1.94 -14.19 12.46
CA GLU A 120 2.88 -14.24 13.57
C GLU A 120 4.24 -14.77 13.09
N TYR A 121 5.32 -14.14 13.54
CA TYR A 121 6.66 -14.64 13.35
C TYR A 121 6.90 -15.78 14.35
N ARG A 122 7.09 -17.00 13.86
CA ARG A 122 7.35 -18.22 14.64
C ARG A 122 8.62 -18.89 14.17
#